data_AF-A0A653K3A2-F1
#
_entry.id   AF-A0A653K3A2-F1
#
_cell.length_a   1.000
_cell.length_b   1.000
_cell.length_c   1.000
_cell.angle_alpha   90.00
_cell.angle_beta   90.00
_cell.angle_gamma   90.00
#
_symmetry.space_group_name_H-M   'P 1'
#
loop_
_entity.id
_entity.type
_entity.pdbx_description
1 polymer ?
#
loop_
_entity_poly.entity_id
_entity_poly.type
_entity_poly.pdbx_seq_one_letter_code
_entity_poly.pdbx_strand_id
1 'polypeptide(L)'
;MSEDQNSVVTLKVRVSPEFREQLVSTAKENNRSMNAEIVHRLEQSFERKSLDKFDTLTLMMELIERFPRETFTINLSEELREELLSRKNIEQ
;
A
#
# COMPACT_ATOMS: atom_id res chain seq x y z
N MET A 1 35.57 4.24 -20.91
CA MET A 1 34.80 3.00 -20.96
C MET A 1 33.37 3.38 -20.65
N SER A 2 32.49 3.28 -21.65
CA SER A 2 31.08 3.69 -21.51
C SER A 2 30.38 2.64 -20.66
N GLU A 3 29.90 3.04 -19.48
CA GLU A 3 28.94 2.25 -18.70
C GLU A 3 27.62 2.27 -19.46
N ASP A 4 27.41 1.26 -20.32
CA ASP A 4 26.14 1.05 -21.01
C ASP A 4 25.06 0.69 -19.99
N GLN A 5 24.27 1.72 -19.68
CA GLN A 5 23.03 1.69 -18.94
C GLN A 5 22.00 0.81 -19.68
N ASN A 6 21.93 -0.50 -19.40
CA ASN A 6 20.69 -1.25 -19.64
C ASN A 6 20.64 -2.62 -18.94
N SER A 7 20.58 -2.67 -17.60
CA SER A 7 20.27 -3.91 -16.88
C SER A 7 18.75 -4.22 -16.88
N VAL A 8 18.08 -4.07 -18.03
CA VAL A 8 16.67 -4.47 -18.16
C VAL A 8 16.60 -5.98 -18.22
N VAL A 9 16.22 -6.61 -17.10
CA VAL A 9 15.97 -8.04 -17.00
C VAL A 9 14.59 -8.35 -17.56
N THR A 10 14.52 -9.11 -18.66
CA THR A 10 13.24 -9.54 -19.24
C THR A 10 12.75 -10.82 -18.57
N LEU A 11 11.69 -10.73 -17.75
CA LEU A 11 11.04 -11.89 -17.16
C LEU A 11 9.89 -12.40 -18.05
N LYS A 12 9.88 -13.69 -18.38
CA LYS A 12 8.71 -14.34 -19.00
C LYS A 12 7.80 -14.89 -17.91
N VAL A 13 6.74 -14.15 -17.60
CA VAL A 13 5.71 -14.56 -16.62
C VAL A 13 4.61 -15.34 -17.35
N ARG A 14 4.24 -16.52 -16.84
CA ARG A 14 3.06 -17.26 -17.31
C ARG A 14 1.84 -16.78 -16.55
N VAL A 15 0.84 -16.28 -17.26
CA VAL A 15 -0.41 -15.78 -16.69
C VAL A 15 -1.61 -16.44 -17.37
N SER A 16 -2.72 -16.53 -16.66
CA SER A 16 -3.99 -16.97 -17.25
C SER A 16 -4.51 -15.91 -18.25
N PRO A 17 -5.30 -16.32 -19.25
CA PRO A 17 -5.86 -15.40 -20.25
C PRO A 17 -6.75 -14.32 -19.62
N GLU A 18 -7.56 -14.67 -18.62
CA GLU A 18 -8.42 -13.73 -17.88
C GLU A 18 -7.59 -12.64 -17.17
N PHE A 19 -6.46 -13.02 -16.56
CA PHE A 19 -5.59 -12.07 -15.87
C PHE A 19 -4.87 -11.13 -16.85
N ARG A 20 -4.56 -11.61 -18.06
CA ARG A 20 -4.03 -10.77 -19.12
C ARG A 20 -5.03 -9.70 -19.54
N GLU A 21 -6.32 -10.04 -19.68
CA GLU A 21 -7.36 -9.08 -20.03
C GLU A 21 -7.54 -8.01 -18.95
N GLN A 22 -7.54 -8.40 -17.67
CA GLN A 22 -7.55 -7.47 -16.55
C GLN A 22 -6.33 -6.53 -16.57
N LEU A 23 -5.13 -7.05 -16.84
CA LEU A 23 -3.93 -6.22 -16.98
C LEU A 23 -4.04 -5.24 -18.15
N VAL A 24 -4.63 -5.65 -19.27
CA VAL A 24 -4.86 -4.77 -20.43
C VAL A 24 -5.85 -3.65 -20.07
N SER A 25 -6.95 -3.98 -19.38
CA SER A 25 -7.96 -2.97 -19.02
C SER A 25 -7.37 -1.97 -18.04
N THR A 26 -6.72 -2.43 -16.96
CA THR A 26 -6.09 -1.56 -15.98
C THR A 26 -4.97 -0.72 -16.60
N ALA A 27 -4.15 -1.28 -17.49
CA ALA A 27 -3.10 -0.52 -18.16
C ALA A 27 -3.67 0.62 -19.03
N LYS A 28 -4.79 0.36 -19.74
CA LYS A 28 -5.51 1.39 -20.51
C LYS A 28 -6.09 2.48 -19.60
N GLU A 29 -6.72 2.10 -18.50
CA GLU A 29 -7.28 3.05 -17.51
C GLU A 29 -6.18 3.93 -16.90
N ASN A 30 -5.02 3.35 -16.59
CA ASN A 30 -3.89 4.06 -16.01
C ASN A 30 -3.00 4.80 -17.04
N ASN A 31 -3.35 4.79 -18.34
CA ASN A 31 -2.53 5.33 -19.44
C ASN A 31 -1.07 4.82 -19.44
N ARG A 32 -0.86 3.55 -19.07
CA ARG A 32 0.45 2.90 -18.97
C ARG A 32 0.55 1.74 -19.96
N SER A 33 1.78 1.40 -20.35
CA SER A 33 2.01 0.16 -21.10
C SER A 33 1.73 -1.05 -20.20
N MET A 34 1.38 -2.18 -20.79
CA MET A 34 1.14 -3.42 -20.03
C MET A 34 2.36 -3.81 -19.19
N ASN A 35 3.57 -3.64 -19.73
CA ASN A 35 4.80 -3.92 -18.98
C ASN A 35 4.98 -2.94 -17.81
N ALA A 36 4.69 -1.65 -18.01
CA ALA A 36 4.78 -0.65 -16.95
C ALA A 36 3.76 -0.91 -15.83
N GLU A 37 2.54 -1.35 -16.15
CA GLU A 37 1.54 -1.73 -15.15
C GLU A 37 1.95 -2.98 -14.37
N ILE A 38 2.53 -3.99 -15.03
CA ILE A 38 3.04 -5.19 -14.37
C ILE A 38 4.18 -4.82 -13.39
N VAL A 39 5.14 -4.02 -13.85
CA VAL A 39 6.25 -3.55 -13.01
C VAL A 39 5.71 -2.75 -11.83
N HIS A 40 4.81 -1.80 -12.07
CA HIS A 40 4.23 -0.98 -11.00
C HIS A 40 3.51 -1.81 -9.93
N ARG A 41 2.70 -2.80 -10.34
CA ARG A 41 2.03 -3.69 -9.38
C ARG A 41 2.99 -4.59 -8.63
N LEU A 42 4.05 -5.06 -9.29
CA LEU A 42 5.10 -5.82 -8.63
C LEU A 42 5.82 -4.95 -7.61
N GLU A 43 6.25 -3.74 -7.98
CA GLU A 43 6.86 -2.78 -7.06
C GLU A 43 5.94 -2.48 -5.87
N GLN A 44 4.66 -2.19 -6.11
CA GLN A 44 3.67 -1.99 -5.05
C GLN A 44 3.47 -3.23 -4.16
N SER A 45 3.63 -4.44 -4.70
CA SER A 45 3.54 -5.67 -3.89
C SER A 45 4.76 -5.86 -2.97
N PHE A 46 5.92 -5.33 -3.37
CA PHE A 46 7.14 -5.33 -2.55
C PHE A 46 7.22 -4.14 -1.61
N GLU A 47 6.55 -3.03 -1.92
CA GLU A 47 6.22 -1.99 -0.95
C GLU A 47 5.25 -2.57 0.08
N ARG A 48 5.80 -3.25 1.10
CA ARG A 48 5.08 -3.41 2.37
C ARG A 48 4.62 -2.01 2.76
N LYS A 49 3.31 -1.77 2.75
CA LYS A 49 2.71 -0.64 3.45
C LYS A 49 3.06 -0.84 4.92
N SER A 50 4.22 -0.35 5.32
CA SER A 50 4.62 -0.32 6.72
C SER A 50 3.55 0.50 7.41
N LEU A 51 2.74 -0.17 8.24
CA LEU A 51 1.81 0.50 9.13
C LEU A 51 2.55 1.50 10.05
N ASP A 52 3.88 1.39 10.14
CA ASP A 52 4.81 2.33 10.77
C ASP A 52 4.65 3.80 10.34
N LYS A 53 4.03 4.08 9.19
CA LYS A 53 3.80 5.47 8.72
C LYS A 53 2.37 5.98 8.92
N PHE A 54 1.46 5.14 9.40
CA PHE A 54 0.12 5.59 9.68
C PHE A 54 0.03 6.00 11.14
N ASP A 55 -0.24 7.28 11.38
CA ASP A 55 -0.69 7.73 12.68
C ASP A 55 -1.88 6.87 13.11
N THR A 56 -1.89 6.42 14.37
CA THR A 56 -2.96 5.60 14.94
C THR A 56 -4.33 6.24 14.73
N LEU A 57 -4.40 7.57 14.75
CA LEU A 57 -5.60 8.34 14.46
C LEU A 57 -6.12 8.16 13.03
N THR A 58 -5.23 8.12 12.04
CA THR A 58 -5.57 7.89 10.63
C THR A 58 -6.12 6.49 10.42
N LEU A 59 -5.54 5.49 11.10
CA LEU A 59 -6.07 4.12 11.10
C LEU A 59 -7.44 4.04 11.78
N MET A 60 -7.64 4.76 12.89
CA MET A 60 -8.93 4.80 13.59
C MET A 60 -10.02 5.46 12.74
N MET A 61 -9.71 6.55 12.02
CA MET A 61 -10.67 7.19 11.10
C MET A 61 -11.08 6.26 9.97
N GLU A 62 -10.13 5.59 9.32
CA GLU A 62 -10.40 4.63 8.25
C GLU A 62 -11.29 3.46 8.73
N LEU A 63 -11.04 2.95 9.94
CA LEU A 63 -11.84 1.87 10.52
C LEU A 63 -13.28 2.32 10.82
N ILE A 64 -13.46 3.55 11.30
CA ILE A 64 -14.79 4.13 11.56
C ILE A 64 -15.54 4.35 10.25
N GLU A 65 -14.86 4.81 9.20
CA GLU A 65 -15.46 5.07 7.89
C GLU A 65 -15.87 3.77 7.18
N ARG A 66 -15.00 2.76 7.15
CA ARG A 66 -15.29 1.48 6.50
C ARG A 66 -16.27 0.59 7.26
N PHE A 67 -16.29 0.68 8.59
CA PHE A 67 -17.09 -0.19 9.45
C PHE A 67 -17.92 0.62 10.47
N PRO A 68 -18.91 1.40 10.02
CA PRO A 68 -19.65 2.34 10.86
C PRO A 68 -20.56 1.69 11.91
N ARG A 69 -20.72 0.36 11.89
CA ARG A 69 -21.63 -0.40 12.77
C ARG A 69 -20.91 -1.44 13.64
N GLU A 70 -19.59 -1.51 13.58
CA GLU A 70 -18.82 -2.50 14.32
C GLU A 70 -17.92 -1.81 15.35
N THR A 71 -17.90 -2.35 16.57
CA THR A 71 -17.00 -1.90 17.63
C THR A 71 -15.72 -2.71 17.57
N PHE A 72 -14.59 -2.04 17.34
CA PHE A 72 -13.27 -2.66 17.37
C PHE A 72 -12.57 -2.36 18.70
N THR A 73 -12.07 -3.40 19.36
CA THR A 73 -11.21 -3.27 20.53
C THR A 73 -9.76 -3.34 20.07
N ILE A 74 -9.05 -2.22 20.12
CA ILE A 74 -7.61 -2.18 19.85
C ILE A 74 -6.89 -2.33 21.19
N ASN A 75 -6.24 -3.47 21.40
CA ASN A 75 -5.36 -3.68 22.55
C ASN A 75 -4.01 -3.03 22.25
N LEU A 76 -3.78 -1.87 22.85
CA LEU A 76 -2.50 -1.18 22.80
C LEU A 76 -1.65 -1.63 24.00
N SER A 77 -0.34 -1.77 23.81
CA SER A 77 0.61 -1.90 24.92
C SER A 77 0.58 -0.63 25.77
N GLU A 78 0.88 -0.76 27.08
CA GLU A 78 0.82 0.39 28.00
C GLU A 78 1.72 1.56 27.57
N GLU A 79 2.86 1.27 26.92
CA GLU A 79 3.77 2.28 26.37
C GLU A 79 3.10 3.21 25.34
N LEU A 80 2.31 2.64 24.41
CA LEU A 80 1.62 3.42 23.38
C LEU A 80 0.39 4.16 23.91
N ARG A 81 -0.22 3.64 24.99
CA ARG A 81 -1.36 4.28 25.66
C ARG A 81 -0.94 5.58 26.34
N GLU A 82 0.20 5.58 27.02
CA GLU A 82 0.77 6.76 27.67
C GLU A 82 1.21 7.82 26.62
N GLU A 83 1.79 7.40 25.50
CA GLU A 83 2.15 8.32 24.40
C GLU A 83 0.92 9.02 23.82
N LEU A 84 -0.19 8.31 23.61
CA LEU A 84 -1.44 8.90 23.10
C LEU A 84 -2.14 9.81 24.10
N LEU A 85 -2.12 9.48 25.40
CA LEU A 85 -2.69 10.32 26.45
C LEU A 85 -1.88 11.59 26.68
N SER A 86 -0.55 11.51 26.57
CA SER A 86 0.34 12.67 26.70
C SER A 86 0.19 13.67 25.56
N ARG A 87 -0.01 13.22 24.31
CA ARG A 87 -0.30 14.13 23.17
C ARG A 87 -1.65 14.85 23.31
N LYS A 88 -2.66 14.20 23.89
CA LYS A 88 -4.00 14.79 24.06
C LYS A 88 -4.04 15.95 25.06
N ASN A 89 -3.10 16.01 25.99
CA ASN A 89 -3.04 17.07 27.02
C ASN A 89 -2.32 18.36 26.57
N ILE A 90 -1.78 18.41 25.34
CA ILE A 90 -1.11 19.61 24.81
C ILE A 90 -2.08 20.50 24.01
N GLU A 91 -3.28 20.00 23.68
CA GLU A 91 -4.32 20.75 22.96
C GLU A 91 -5.45 21.31 23.86
N GLN A 92 -5.24 21.45 25.18
CA GLN A 92 -6.16 22.17 26.09
C GLN A 92 -5.59 23.49 26.60
#